data_AF-A0A7Y6XN67-F1
#
_entry.id   AF-A0A7Y6XN67-F1
#
_cell.length_a   1.000
_cell.length_b   1.000
_cell.length_c   1.000
_cell.angle_alpha   90.00
_cell.angle_beta   90.00
_cell.angle_gamma   90.00
#
_symmetry.space_group_name_H-M   'P 1'
#
loop_
_entity.id
_entity.type
_entity.pdbx_description
1 polymer ?
#
loop_
_entity_poly.entity_id
_entity_poly.type
_entity_poly.pdbx_seq_one_letter_code
_entity_poly.pdbx_strand_id
1 'polypeptide(L)'
;FGEVGDCGINLEGHFSYPWKRIISFCISVETTRLWESNYSEYQTELFDKIRGLKEDILTPLGYRLISKKLNEEGYLTPEGNRFTNSHVFSIYQKGLKRLERVNRPDIIEVNEFDFEYFKSFRKFLKTLEQHLGKKIKKFSFHKYP
;
A
#
# COMPACT_ATOMS: atom_id res chain seq x y z
N PHE A 1 5.37 3.09 1.81
CA PHE A 1 3.95 3.24 2.14
C PHE A 1 3.50 4.49 1.43
N GLY A 2 2.56 4.34 0.49
CA GLY A 2 1.95 5.47 -0.20
C GLY A 2 0.59 5.70 0.44
N GLU A 3 0.38 6.90 0.96
CA GLU A 3 -0.94 7.37 1.36
C GLU A 3 -1.51 8.15 0.18
N VAL A 4 -2.68 7.76 -0.30
CA VAL A 4 -3.43 8.54 -1.30
C VAL A 4 -4.70 9.03 -0.62
N GLY A 5 -4.75 10.33 -0.37
CA GLY A 5 -5.95 11.01 0.09
C GLY A 5 -6.52 11.83 -1.05
N ASP A 6 -7.81 11.66 -1.34
CA ASP A 6 -8.56 12.53 -2.24
C ASP A 6 -9.73 13.17 -1.48
N CYS A 7 -9.87 14.48 -1.64
CA CYS A 7 -10.94 15.26 -1.05
C CYS A 7 -11.74 15.90 -2.18
N GLY A 8 -12.85 15.25 -2.52
CA GLY A 8 -13.76 15.71 -3.56
C GLY A 8 -14.85 16.62 -2.99
N ILE A 9 -15.29 17.59 -3.81
CA ILE A 9 -16.51 18.37 -3.58
C ILE A 9 -17.38 18.17 -4.81
N ASN A 10 -18.49 17.46 -4.66
CA ASN A 10 -19.45 17.27 -5.76
C ASN A 10 -20.61 18.26 -5.63
N LEU A 11 -20.89 18.96 -6.73
CA LEU A 11 -22.03 19.84 -6.89
C LEU A 11 -23.06 19.14 -7.77
N GLU A 12 -24.03 18.46 -7.18
CA GLU A 12 -25.15 17.90 -7.94
C GLU A 12 -26.13 19.01 -8.34
N GLY A 13 -26.28 19.22 -9.65
CA GLY A 13 -27.10 20.28 -10.23
C GLY A 13 -28.33 19.75 -10.96
N HIS A 14 -29.47 19.67 -10.26
CA HIS A 14 -30.78 19.88 -10.88
C HIS A 14 -31.40 21.13 -10.26
N PHE A 15 -31.50 22.18 -11.07
CA PHE A 15 -31.78 23.55 -10.60
C PHE A 15 -33.26 23.79 -10.27
N SER A 16 -33.52 24.25 -9.04
CA SER A 16 -34.51 25.29 -8.74
C SER A 16 -34.00 26.13 -7.54
N TYR A 17 -34.14 27.46 -7.61
CA TYR A 17 -33.53 28.48 -6.72
C TYR A 17 -33.80 28.31 -5.21
N PRO A 18 -33.01 28.91 -4.28
CA PRO A 18 -31.63 29.43 -4.37
C PRO A 18 -30.65 28.64 -3.46
N TRP A 19 -30.90 27.37 -3.17
CA TRP A 19 -30.12 26.63 -2.17
C TRP A 19 -29.04 25.78 -2.84
N LYS A 20 -27.79 26.21 -2.70
CA LYS A 20 -26.63 25.41 -3.12
C LYS A 20 -26.37 24.35 -2.04
N ARG A 21 -26.66 23.09 -2.36
CA ARG A 21 -26.28 21.95 -1.52
C ARG A 21 -24.85 21.59 -1.86
N ILE A 22 -24.01 21.47 -0.84
CA ILE A 22 -22.62 21.06 -0.99
C ILE A 22 -22.45 19.79 -0.17
N ILE A 23 -21.93 18.76 -0.82
CA ILE A 23 -21.57 17.51 -0.16
C ILE A 23 -20.05 17.47 -0.11
N SER A 24 -19.52 17.41 1.11
CA SER A 24 -18.08 17.27 1.36
C SER A 24 -17.84 15.90 1.98
N PHE A 25 -16.90 15.15 1.43
CA PHE A 25 -16.45 13.90 2.02
C PHE A 25 -14.95 13.75 1.81
N CYS A 26 -14.31 12.99 2.69
CA CYS A 26 -12.89 12.69 2.60
C CYS A 26 -12.70 11.17 2.61
N ILE A 27 -11.99 10.66 1.61
CA ILE A 27 -11.64 9.25 1.51
C ILE A 27 -10.13 9.16 1.67
N SER A 28 -9.70 8.39 2.67
CA SER A 28 -8.32 7.99 2.85
C SER A 28 -8.20 6.52 2.52
N VAL A 29 -7.30 6.18 1.60
CA VAL A 29 -6.98 4.79 1.26
C VAL A 29 -5.52 4.52 1.58
N GLU A 30 -5.29 3.63 2.55
CA GLU A 30 -3.98 3.07 2.81
C GLU A 30 -3.89 1.69 2.15
N THR A 31 -3.10 1.61 1.08
CA THR A 31 -2.89 0.36 0.35
C THR A 31 -1.41 0.06 0.15
N THR A 32 -1.03 -1.20 0.33
CA THR A 32 0.31 -1.70 -0.02
C THR A 32 0.42 -2.06 -1.49
N ARG A 33 -0.70 -2.15 -2.22
CA ARG A 33 -0.75 -2.55 -3.64
C ARG A 33 -0.15 -1.51 -4.58
N LEU A 34 -0.09 -0.25 -4.16
CA LEU A 34 0.59 0.81 -4.90
C LEU A 34 2.12 0.73 -4.78
N TRP A 35 2.64 -0.14 -3.91
CA TRP A 35 4.07 -0.37 -3.82
C TRP A 35 4.50 -1.43 -4.83
N GLU A 36 5.11 -0.98 -5.92
CA GLU A 36 5.82 -1.86 -6.84
C GLU A 36 7.19 -2.22 -6.26
N SER A 37 7.47 -3.51 -6.23
CA SER A 37 8.74 -4.00 -5.70
C SER A 37 9.69 -4.38 -6.81
N ASN A 38 10.94 -3.92 -6.72
CA ASN A 38 12.03 -4.37 -7.59
C ASN A 38 12.56 -5.76 -7.16
N TYR A 39 11.66 -6.72 -6.96
CA TYR A 39 12.00 -8.08 -6.56
C TYR A 39 11.95 -8.97 -7.79
N SER A 40 13.08 -9.57 -8.15
CA SER A 40 13.17 -10.37 -9.37
C SER A 40 12.47 -11.72 -9.24
N GLU A 41 12.12 -12.32 -10.37
CA GLU A 41 11.57 -13.68 -10.42
C GLU A 41 12.52 -14.67 -9.73
N TYR A 42 13.83 -14.59 -10.02
CA TYR A 42 14.84 -15.41 -9.38
C TYR A 42 14.85 -15.28 -7.85
N GLN A 43 14.69 -14.06 -7.32
CA GLN A 43 14.64 -13.85 -5.88
C GLN A 43 13.38 -14.50 -5.27
N THR A 44 12.26 -14.49 -5.98
CA THR A 44 10.99 -15.15 -5.60
C THR A 44 11.16 -16.66 -5.55
N GLU A 45 11.66 -17.26 -6.63
CA GLU A 45 11.94 -18.69 -6.69
C GLU A 45 12.86 -19.15 -5.56
N LEU A 46 13.91 -18.36 -5.30
CA LEU A 46 14.87 -18.69 -4.26
C LEU A 46 14.26 -18.61 -2.86
N PHE A 47 13.41 -17.61 -2.60
CA PHE A 47 12.68 -17.51 -1.34
C PHE A 47 11.72 -18.68 -1.15
N ASP A 48 10.91 -19.01 -2.16
CA ASP A 48 9.93 -20.10 -2.09
C ASP A 48 10.61 -21.44 -1.86
N LYS A 49 11.75 -21.67 -2.51
CA LYS A 49 12.57 -22.87 -2.32
C LYS A 49 13.16 -22.96 -0.91
N ILE A 50 13.75 -21.88 -0.41
CA ILE A 50 14.27 -21.83 0.97
C ILE A 50 13.15 -22.06 1.98
N ARG A 51 11.99 -21.44 1.78
CA ARG A 51 10.82 -21.58 2.64
C ARG A 51 10.32 -23.02 2.62
N GLY A 52 10.17 -23.63 1.45
CA GLY A 52 9.77 -25.02 1.30
C GLY A 52 10.69 -25.98 2.04
N LEU A 53 12.01 -25.77 2.00
CA LEU A 53 12.99 -26.60 2.73
C LEU A 53 12.99 -26.34 4.25
N LYS A 54 12.63 -25.13 4.68
CA LYS A 54 12.67 -24.70 6.08
C LYS A 54 11.40 -25.07 6.86
N GLU A 55 10.26 -25.01 6.18
CA GLU A 55 8.91 -25.26 6.69
C GLU A 55 8.36 -26.63 6.25
N ASP A 56 9.20 -27.48 5.63
CA ASP A 56 8.82 -28.83 5.23
C ASP A 56 8.26 -29.64 6.41
N ILE A 57 7.17 -30.36 6.16
CA ILE A 57 6.43 -31.13 7.17
C ILE A 57 7.22 -32.39 7.55
N LEU A 58 7.92 -33.01 6.59
CA LEU A 58 8.64 -34.26 6.79
C LEU A 58 10.02 -34.02 7.42
N THR A 59 10.80 -33.10 6.86
CA THR A 59 12.17 -32.83 7.31
C THR A 59 12.53 -31.35 7.26
N PRO A 60 12.21 -30.56 8.30
CA PRO A 60 12.60 -29.15 8.34
C PRO A 60 14.12 -29.02 8.44
N LEU A 61 14.75 -28.43 7.43
CA LEU A 61 16.20 -28.27 7.36
C LEU A 61 16.65 -27.01 8.11
N GLY A 62 17.81 -27.09 8.76
CA GLY A 62 18.50 -25.93 9.30
C GLY A 62 19.20 -25.12 8.19
N TYR A 63 19.42 -23.82 8.42
CA TYR A 63 20.01 -22.91 7.43
C TYR A 63 21.36 -23.39 6.85
N ARG A 64 22.17 -24.10 7.65
CA ARG A 64 23.44 -24.69 7.22
C ARG A 64 23.27 -25.82 6.19
N LEU A 65 22.23 -26.63 6.34
CA LEU A 65 21.94 -27.72 5.39
C LEU A 65 21.30 -27.16 4.13
N ILE A 66 20.39 -26.19 4.28
CA ILE A 66 19.79 -25.48 3.14
C ILE A 66 20.87 -24.82 2.29
N SER A 67 21.84 -24.12 2.89
CA SER A 67 22.93 -23.50 2.11
C SER A 67 23.77 -24.52 1.35
N LYS A 68 24.02 -25.70 1.92
CA LYS A 68 24.72 -26.78 1.23
C LYS A 68 23.92 -27.30 0.04
N LYS A 69 22.65 -27.62 0.26
CA LYS A 69 21.73 -28.12 -0.77
C LYS A 69 21.60 -27.15 -1.95
N LEU A 70 21.45 -25.84 -1.65
CA LEU A 70 21.40 -24.82 -2.70
C LEU A 70 22.70 -24.76 -3.53
N ASN A 71 23.86 -24.86 -2.88
CA ASN A 71 25.14 -24.88 -3.58
C ASN A 71 25.34 -26.17 -4.39
N GLU A 72 24.90 -27.32 -3.89
CA GLU A 72 24.94 -28.62 -4.58
C GLU A 72 24.06 -28.63 -5.83
N GLU A 73 22.89 -27.99 -5.75
CA GLU A 73 21.97 -27.80 -6.88
C GLU A 73 22.43 -26.68 -7.84
N GLY A 74 23.52 -25.97 -7.55
CA GLY A 74 24.11 -24.96 -8.42
C GLY A 74 23.51 -23.56 -8.31
N TYR A 75 22.68 -23.28 -7.29
CA TYR A 75 22.14 -21.93 -7.07
C TYR A 75 23.21 -20.98 -6.55
N LEU A 76 23.13 -19.73 -7.00
CA LEU A 76 23.95 -18.62 -6.53
C LEU A 76 23.10 -17.56 -5.85
N THR A 77 23.70 -16.71 -5.02
CA THR A 77 22.99 -15.53 -4.52
C THR A 77 22.59 -14.63 -5.69
N PRO A 78 21.64 -13.69 -5.51
CA PRO A 78 21.32 -12.71 -6.56
C PRO A 78 22.52 -11.91 -7.07
N GLU A 79 23.59 -11.84 -6.26
CA GLU A 79 24.87 -11.20 -6.60
C GLU A 79 25.89 -12.15 -7.27
N GLY A 80 25.53 -13.43 -7.47
CA GLY A 80 26.40 -14.45 -8.09
C GLY A 80 27.35 -15.18 -7.14
N ASN A 81 27.20 -15.02 -5.82
CA ASN A 81 28.08 -15.66 -4.83
C ASN A 81 27.55 -17.01 -4.35
N ARG A 82 28.40 -17.86 -3.77
CA ARG A 82 27.97 -19.11 -3.11
C ARG A 82 27.15 -18.82 -1.85
N PHE A 83 26.21 -19.71 -1.53
CA PHE A 83 25.38 -19.60 -0.33
C PHE A 83 26.16 -19.89 0.94
N THR A 84 26.06 -18.97 1.90
CA THR A 84 26.38 -19.19 3.31
C THR A 84 25.09 -19.33 4.11
N ASN A 85 25.17 -19.85 5.34
CA ASN A 85 24.02 -19.89 6.25
C ASN A 85 23.40 -18.49 6.48
N SER A 86 24.23 -17.45 6.57
CA SER A 86 23.80 -16.06 6.75
C SER A 86 23.04 -15.51 5.56
N HIS A 87 23.44 -15.89 4.33
CA HIS A 87 22.70 -15.54 3.12
C HIS A 87 21.28 -16.13 3.17
N VAL A 88 21.17 -17.43 3.46
CA VAL A 88 19.87 -18.12 3.55
C VAL A 88 18.98 -17.49 4.62
N PHE A 89 19.52 -17.26 5.82
CA PHE A 89 18.78 -16.62 6.91
C PHE A 89 18.25 -15.23 6.50
N SER A 90 19.12 -14.41 5.90
CA SER A 90 18.76 -13.05 5.50
C SER A 90 17.66 -13.04 4.44
N ILE A 91 17.74 -13.93 3.45
CA ILE A 91 16.73 -14.04 2.39
C ILE A 91 15.40 -14.51 2.97
N TYR A 92 15.43 -15.53 3.82
CA TYR A 92 14.22 -16.04 4.47
C TYR A 92 13.51 -14.95 5.29
N GLN A 93 14.25 -14.24 6.15
CA GLN A 93 13.68 -13.17 6.98
C GLN A 93 13.16 -11.99 6.15
N LYS A 94 13.87 -11.60 5.08
CA LYS A 94 13.42 -10.52 4.19
C LYS A 94 12.18 -10.92 3.40
N GLY A 95 12.11 -12.18 2.95
CA GLY A 95 10.97 -12.72 2.22
C GLY A 95 9.72 -12.87 3.10
N LEU A 96 9.85 -13.28 4.36
CA LEU A 96 8.72 -13.29 5.30
C LEU A 96 8.12 -11.89 5.50
N LYS A 97 8.96 -10.88 5.77
CA LYS A 97 8.50 -9.48 5.87
C LYS A 97 7.85 -8.98 4.57
N ARG A 98 8.27 -9.49 3.41
CA ARG A 98 7.63 -9.18 2.13
C ARG A 98 6.25 -9.82 2.06
N LEU A 99 6.13 -11.10 2.42
CA LEU A 99 4.87 -11.83 2.44
C LEU A 99 3.85 -11.12 3.34
N GLU A 100 4.27 -10.65 4.51
CA GLU A 100 3.45 -9.84 5.43
C GLU A 100 2.95 -8.54 4.78
N ARG A 101 3.77 -7.85 3.97
CA ARG A 101 3.37 -6.62 3.28
C ARG A 101 2.37 -6.88 2.15
N VAL A 102 2.57 -7.97 1.41
CA VAL A 102 1.70 -8.35 0.29
C VAL A 102 0.34 -8.84 0.78
N ASN A 103 0.33 -9.60 1.88
CA ASN A 103 -0.90 -10.14 2.48
C ASN A 103 -1.61 -9.16 3.43
N ARG A 104 -1.06 -7.94 3.62
CA ARG A 104 -1.71 -6.93 4.47
C ARG A 104 -3.03 -6.50 3.82
N PRO A 105 -4.16 -6.48 4.56
CA PRO A 105 -5.41 -5.96 4.04
C PRO A 105 -5.31 -4.44 3.82
N ASP A 106 -5.98 -3.96 2.78
CA ASP A 106 -6.12 -2.53 2.52
C ASP A 106 -7.05 -1.91 3.57
N ILE A 107 -6.70 -0.73 4.06
CA ILE A 107 -7.51 0.02 5.04
C ILE A 107 -8.13 1.19 4.27
N ILE A 108 -9.46 1.24 4.30
CA ILE A 108 -10.25 2.31 3.70
C ILE A 108 -10.96 3.02 4.84
N GLU A 109 -10.63 4.29 5.03
CA GLU A 109 -11.29 5.16 5.99
C GLU A 109 -12.10 6.19 5.21
N VAL A 110 -13.41 6.17 5.42
CA VAL A 110 -14.34 7.18 4.89
C VAL A 110 -14.77 8.03 6.06
N ASN A 111 -14.40 9.30 6.05
CA ASN A 111 -14.82 10.24 7.09
C ASN A 111 -16.32 10.56 6.94
N GLU A 112 -16.95 10.95 8.04
CA GLU A 112 -18.37 11.30 8.09
C GLU A 112 -18.75 12.33 7.03
N PHE A 113 -19.95 12.15 6.48
CA PHE A 113 -20.52 13.03 5.49
C PHE A 113 -21.14 14.25 6.18
N ASP A 114 -20.49 15.40 6.04
CA ASP A 114 -21.07 16.65 6.52
C ASP A 114 -21.96 17.27 5.45
N PHE A 115 -23.26 17.33 5.74
CA PHE A 115 -24.25 18.03 4.92
C PHE A 115 -24.48 19.43 5.47
N GLU A 116 -23.77 20.41 4.91
CA GLU A 116 -23.93 21.80 5.32
C GLU A 116 -24.66 22.65 4.26
N TYR A 117 -25.70 23.36 4.72
CA TYR A 117 -26.42 24.33 3.91
C TYR A 117 -25.69 25.67 3.90
N PHE A 118 -24.93 25.94 2.84
CA PHE A 118 -24.23 27.22 2.71
C PHE A 118 -25.08 28.27 2.00
N LYS A 119 -25.36 29.37 2.72
CA LYS A 119 -26.00 30.56 2.13
C LYS A 119 -25.09 31.31 1.15
N SER A 120 -23.76 31.15 1.25
CA SER A 120 -22.78 31.84 0.39
C SER A 120 -21.48 31.06 0.25
N PHE A 121 -20.94 31.00 -0.97
CA PHE A 121 -19.70 30.29 -1.31
C PHE A 121 -18.46 30.85 -0.57
N ARG A 122 -18.44 32.15 -0.25
CA ARG A 122 -17.36 32.73 0.56
C ARG A 122 -17.33 32.20 1.99
N LYS A 123 -18.50 31.93 2.57
CA LYS A 123 -18.60 31.36 3.92
C LYS A 123 -18.12 29.91 3.91
N PHE A 124 -18.48 29.17 2.87
CA PHE A 124 -17.98 27.82 2.62
C PHE A 124 -16.45 27.76 2.54
N LEU A 125 -15.82 28.55 1.67
CA LEU A 125 -14.36 28.53 1.50
C LEU A 125 -13.61 28.79 2.82
N LYS A 126 -14.11 29.71 3.66
CA LYS A 126 -13.50 29.97 4.98
C LYS A 126 -13.63 28.79 5.95
N THR A 127 -14.78 28.13 5.98
CA THR A 127 -15.00 26.92 6.80
C THR A 127 -14.13 25.77 6.31
N LEU A 128 -14.04 25.60 4.99
CA LEU A 128 -13.19 24.60 4.34
C LEU A 128 -11.70 24.82 4.66
N GLU A 129 -11.22 26.05 4.57
CA GLU A 129 -9.85 26.43 4.94
C GLU A 129 -9.57 26.17 6.44
N GLN A 130 -10.55 26.36 7.33
CA GLN A 130 -10.44 26.02 8.75
C GLN A 130 -10.36 24.51 9.00
N HIS A 131 -11.14 23.70 8.27
CA HIS A 131 -11.08 22.23 8.37
C HIS A 131 -9.82 21.64 7.72
N LEU A 132 -9.39 22.18 6.56
CA LEU A 132 -8.20 21.74 5.82
C LEU A 132 -6.87 22.25 6.38
N GLY A 133 -6.89 23.20 7.32
CA GLY A 133 -5.71 23.68 8.04
C GLY A 133 -4.93 22.58 8.78
N LYS A 134 -5.45 21.35 8.82
CA LYS A 134 -4.75 20.14 9.27
C LYS A 134 -4.51 19.19 8.09
N LYS A 135 -3.41 19.47 7.35
CA LYS A 135 -2.71 18.59 6.39
C LYS A 135 -3.56 17.84 5.35
N ILE A 136 -3.78 18.43 4.15
CA ILE A 136 -3.91 17.66 2.89
C ILE A 136 -3.26 18.44 1.73
N LYS A 137 -2.51 17.73 0.88
CA LYS A 137 -1.84 18.27 -0.32
C LYS A 137 -2.66 17.94 -1.56
N LYS A 138 -3.11 19.01 -2.24
CA LYS A 138 -3.71 19.11 -3.58
C LYS A 138 -5.21 18.82 -3.68
N PHE A 139 -5.92 19.83 -4.16
CA PHE A 139 -7.22 19.73 -4.80
C PHE A 139 -7.04 19.81 -6.31
N SER A 140 -7.72 18.96 -7.08
CA SER A 140 -7.86 19.11 -8.52
C SER A 140 -9.32 19.08 -8.91
N PHE A 141 -9.85 20.21 -9.38
CA PHE A 141 -11.19 20.29 -9.94
C PHE A 141 -11.17 19.81 -11.40
N HIS A 142 -11.93 18.77 -11.70
CA HIS A 142 -12.24 18.40 -13.08
C HIS A 142 -13.60 19.00 -13.44
N LYS A 143 -13.60 19.88 -14.44
CA LYS A 143 -14.82 20.42 -15.03
C LYS A 143 -15.38 19.37 -15.99
N TYR A 144 -16.47 18.71 -15.63
CA TYR A 144 -17.19 17.87 -16.58
C TYR A 144 -17.97 18.76 -17.58
N PRO A 145 -18.06 18.35 -18.86
CA PRO A 145 -18.73 19.08 -19.92
C PRO A 145 -20.25 19.18 -19.70
#